data_AF-A0A7Y7DEY5-F1
#
_entry.id   AF-A0A7Y7DEY5-F1
#
_cell.length_a   1.000
_cell.length_b   1.000
_cell.length_c   1.000
_cell.angle_alpha   90.00
_cell.angle_beta   90.00
_cell.angle_gamma   90.00
#
_symmetry.space_group_name_H-M   'P 1'
#
loop_
_entity.id
_entity.type
_entity.pdbx_description
1 polymer ?
#
loop_
_entity_poly.entity_id
_entity_poly.type
_entity_poly.pdbx_seq_one_letter_code
_entity_poly.pdbx_strand_id
1 'polypeptide(L)'
;MKKLIPILFLFLGWNCTQKAEPQKPNVLFLFADDQRAETLGIAGNTYIQTPTLDQLAKEGTRFTNAYVMGGNHGAICMASRAMLFSGQNLFKVYDRLKGVQTMT
;
A
#
# COMPACT_ATOMS: atom_id res chain seq x y z
N MET A 1 15.80 56.06 30.67
CA MET A 1 15.83 55.26 29.42
C MET A 1 16.06 53.75 29.68
N LYS A 2 15.35 53.12 30.63
CA LYS A 2 15.62 51.71 31.04
C LYS A 2 14.38 50.78 31.03
N LYS A 3 13.24 51.22 30.46
CA LYS A 3 11.97 50.45 30.46
C LYS A 3 11.60 49.79 29.13
N LEU A 4 12.43 49.88 28.08
CA LEU A 4 12.14 49.32 26.75
C LEU A 4 12.70 47.91 26.50
N ILE A 5 13.55 47.39 27.39
CA ILE A 5 14.21 46.08 27.24
C ILE A 5 13.27 44.86 27.46
N PRO A 6 12.24 44.87 28.34
CA PRO A 6 11.46 43.66 28.57
C PRO A 6 10.44 43.37 27.45
N ILE A 7 10.13 44.36 26.60
CA ILE A 7 9.18 44.21 25.49
C ILE A 7 9.83 43.49 24.30
N LEU A 8 11.14 43.68 24.09
CA LEU A 8 11.87 43.06 22.99
C LEU A 8 12.06 41.54 23.20
N PHE A 9 12.20 41.10 24.46
CA PHE A 9 12.29 39.67 24.80
C PHE A 9 10.95 38.92 24.73
N LEU A 10 9.82 39.63 24.82
CA LEU A 10 8.49 39.03 24.74
C LEU A 10 8.10 38.67 23.29
N PHE A 11 8.70 39.32 22.29
CA PHE A 11 8.44 39.05 20.87
C PHE A 11 9.28 37.91 20.28
N LEU A 12 10.47 37.60 20.82
CA LEU A 12 11.30 36.50 20.32
C LEU A 12 10.78 35.10 20.72
N GLY A 13 9.92 35.01 21.74
CA GLY A 13 9.35 33.74 22.20
C GLY A 13 8.12 33.25 21.44
N TRP A 14 7.57 34.05 20.51
CA TRP A 14 6.32 33.75 19.81
C TRP A 14 6.53 33.23 18.38
N ASN A 15 7.53 32.38 18.17
CA ASN A 15 7.54 31.52 16.98
C ASN A 15 7.14 30.12 17.41
N CYS A 16 5.85 29.96 17.73
CA CYS A 16 5.23 28.65 17.83
C CYS A 16 5.09 28.12 16.40
N THR A 17 6.11 27.41 15.92
CA THR A 17 6.04 26.66 14.67
C THR A 17 4.94 25.61 14.83
N GLN A 18 3.76 25.87 14.24
CA GLN A 18 2.75 24.84 14.05
C GLN A 18 3.38 23.73 13.22
N LYS A 19 3.65 22.59 13.85
CA LYS A 19 4.03 21.37 13.16
C LYS A 19 2.81 20.95 12.35
N ALA A 20 2.87 21.09 11.03
CA ALA A 20 1.83 20.59 10.14
C ALA A 20 1.58 19.11 10.49
N GLU A 21 0.33 18.80 10.85
CA GLU A 21 -0.04 17.44 11.21
C GLU A 21 0.21 16.56 9.98
N PRO A 22 1.02 15.49 10.10
CA PRO A 22 1.35 14.67 8.95
C PRO A 22 0.04 14.11 8.36
N GLN A 23 -0.28 14.55 7.14
CA GLN A 23 -1.48 14.09 6.47
C GLN A 23 -1.37 12.58 6.24
N LYS A 24 -2.45 11.86 6.55
CA LYS A 24 -2.53 10.43 6.24
C LYS A 24 -2.45 10.26 4.72
N PRO A 25 -1.59 9.38 4.19
CA PRO A 25 -1.52 9.15 2.76
C PRO A 25 -2.81 8.49 2.27
N ASN A 26 -3.18 8.79 1.03
CA ASN A 26 -4.18 8.00 0.32
C ASN A 26 -3.57 6.67 -0.12
N VAL A 27 -4.30 5.58 0.04
CA VAL A 27 -3.87 4.23 -0.39
C VAL A 27 -4.72 3.80 -1.57
N LEU A 28 -4.12 3.71 -2.75
CA LEU A 28 -4.74 3.13 -3.94
C LEU A 28 -4.26 1.68 -4.10
N PHE A 29 -5.19 0.73 -4.01
CA PHE A 29 -4.92 -0.69 -4.17
C PHE A 29 -5.39 -1.17 -5.54
N LEU A 30 -4.46 -1.56 -6.41
CA LEU A 30 -4.73 -2.11 -7.74
C LEU A 30 -4.45 -3.61 -7.74
N PHE A 31 -5.39 -4.40 -8.26
CA PHE A 31 -5.30 -5.86 -8.30
C PHE A 31 -5.80 -6.39 -9.65
N ALA A 32 -4.94 -7.10 -10.36
CA ALA A 32 -5.25 -7.73 -11.64
C ALA A 32 -5.48 -9.23 -11.44
N ASP A 33 -6.52 -9.78 -12.06
CA ASP A 33 -6.79 -11.21 -12.01
C ASP A 33 -5.91 -11.97 -13.01
N ASP A 34 -5.47 -13.17 -12.63
CA ASP A 34 -4.65 -14.09 -13.43
C ASP A 34 -3.35 -13.51 -14.04
N GLN A 35 -2.86 -12.36 -13.55
CA GLN A 35 -1.61 -11.80 -14.03
C GLN A 35 -0.41 -12.62 -13.54
N ARG A 36 0.46 -13.03 -14.48
CA ARG A 36 1.70 -13.74 -14.15
C ARG A 36 2.83 -12.74 -13.84
N ALA A 37 3.79 -13.15 -13.02
CA ALA A 37 4.94 -12.31 -12.65
C ALA A 37 5.80 -11.88 -13.86
N GLU A 38 5.82 -12.71 -14.92
CA GLU A 38 6.65 -12.52 -16.12
C GLU A 38 5.93 -11.72 -17.23
N THR A 39 4.67 -11.32 -17.05
CA THR A 39 3.91 -10.58 -18.08
C THR A 39 4.10 -9.07 -18.00
N LEU A 40 5.26 -8.62 -17.52
CA LEU A 40 5.63 -7.22 -17.39
C LEU A 40 6.89 -6.94 -18.22
N GLY A 41 6.95 -5.79 -18.89
CA GLY A 41 8.14 -5.34 -19.60
C GLY A 41 9.35 -5.24 -18.67
N ILE A 42 9.17 -4.69 -17.47
CA ILE A 42 10.23 -4.62 -16.44
C ILE A 42 10.69 -6.01 -15.94
N ALA A 43 9.90 -7.07 -16.17
CA ALA A 43 10.29 -8.45 -15.89
C ALA A 43 11.11 -9.11 -17.00
N GLY A 44 11.46 -8.37 -18.06
CA GLY A 44 12.20 -8.89 -19.21
C GLY A 44 11.33 -9.40 -20.34
N ASN A 45 10.01 -9.17 -20.28
CA ASN A 45 9.10 -9.55 -21.36
C ASN A 45 9.30 -8.65 -22.58
N THR A 46 9.63 -9.23 -23.73
CA THR A 46 9.86 -8.49 -24.98
C THR A 46 8.62 -8.34 -25.86
N TYR A 47 7.53 -9.05 -25.54
CA TYR A 47 6.30 -9.07 -26.34
C TYR A 47 5.19 -8.20 -25.73
N ILE A 48 5.05 -8.23 -24.40
CA ILE A 48 4.00 -7.51 -23.67
C ILE A 48 4.53 -6.15 -23.24
N GLN A 49 3.83 -5.09 -23.65
CA GLN A 49 4.22 -3.71 -23.34
C GLN A 49 3.41 -3.17 -22.17
N THR A 50 4.09 -2.85 -21.05
CA THR A 50 3.46 -2.34 -19.83
C THR A 50 4.08 -1.02 -19.35
N PRO A 51 4.18 0.02 -20.22
CA PRO A 51 4.99 1.21 -19.94
C PRO A 51 4.60 1.93 -18.63
N THR A 52 3.31 2.00 -18.31
CA THR A 52 2.83 2.65 -17.06
C THR A 52 3.20 1.84 -15.81
N LEU A 53 3.11 0.51 -15.85
CA LEU A 53 3.50 -0.34 -14.72
C LEU A 53 5.02 -0.41 -14.58
N ASP A 54 5.74 -0.39 -15.69
CA ASP A 54 7.20 -0.37 -15.70
C ASP A 54 7.73 0.93 -15.11
N GLN A 55 7.10 2.07 -15.43
CA GLN A 55 7.41 3.36 -14.81
C GLN A 55 7.11 3.34 -13.30
N LEU A 56 5.93 2.86 -12.90
CA LEU A 56 5.56 2.74 -11.49
C LEU A 56 6.56 1.89 -10.71
N ALA A 57 7.04 0.78 -11.29
CA ALA A 57 8.04 -0.08 -10.68
C ALA A 57 9.42 0.58 -10.55
N LYS A 58 9.80 1.46 -11.50
CA LYS A 58 11.07 2.22 -11.48
C LYS A 58 11.06 3.36 -10.47
N GLU A 59 9.92 4.03 -10.29
CA GLU A 59 9.74 5.13 -9.35
C GLU A 59 9.50 4.63 -7.91
N GLY A 60 9.10 3.37 -7.76
CA GLY A 60 8.78 2.75 -6.48
C GLY A 60 9.66 1.54 -6.16
N THR A 61 9.03 0.52 -5.57
CA THR A 61 9.68 -0.74 -5.21
C THR A 61 8.95 -1.90 -5.86
N ARG A 62 9.68 -2.76 -6.56
CA ARG A 62 9.17 -4.01 -7.15
C ARG A 62 9.64 -5.21 -6.34
N PHE A 63 8.69 -5.95 -5.78
CA PHE A 63 8.98 -7.25 -5.16
C PHE A 63 9.04 -8.32 -6.25
N THR A 64 10.23 -8.89 -6.48
CA THR A 64 10.44 -9.97 -7.47
C THR A 64 10.09 -11.35 -6.93
N ASN A 65 9.90 -11.47 -5.61
CA ASN A 65 9.60 -12.70 -4.88
C ASN A 65 8.32 -12.51 -4.04
N ALA A 66 7.21 -12.14 -4.67
CA ALA A 66 5.91 -12.01 -4.04
C ALA A 66 5.02 -13.19 -4.44
N TYR A 67 4.50 -13.92 -3.45
CA TYR A 67 3.78 -15.17 -3.66
C TYR A 67 2.40 -15.13 -3.02
N VAL A 68 1.41 -15.73 -3.67
CA VAL A 68 0.15 -16.11 -3.05
C VAL A 68 0.31 -17.47 -2.37
N MET A 69 -0.43 -17.71 -1.30
CA MET A 69 -0.37 -18.98 -0.57
C MET A 69 -0.99 -20.16 -1.35
N GLY A 70 -1.80 -19.86 -2.37
CA GLY A 70 -2.47 -20.88 -3.20
C GLY A 70 -3.70 -21.50 -2.53
N GLY A 71 -3.96 -22.77 -2.86
CA GLY A 71 -5.10 -23.53 -2.37
C GLY A 71 -4.86 -25.04 -2.45
N ASN A 72 -5.71 -25.83 -1.80
CA ASN A 72 -5.65 -27.29 -1.86
C ASN A 72 -6.39 -27.88 -3.08
N HIS A 73 -7.02 -27.04 -3.89
CA HIS A 73 -7.77 -27.40 -5.09
C HIS A 73 -7.68 -26.27 -6.15
N GLY A 74 -8.13 -26.55 -7.37
CA GLY A 74 -8.26 -25.53 -8.43
C GLY A 74 -9.32 -24.46 -8.09
N ALA A 75 -9.41 -23.38 -8.87
CA ALA A 75 -10.27 -22.22 -8.56
C ALA A 75 -9.86 -21.46 -7.28
N ILE A 76 -8.61 -20.97 -7.27
CA ILE A 76 -8.01 -20.28 -6.11
C ILE A 76 -8.33 -18.78 -6.02
N CYS A 77 -9.03 -18.20 -6.99
CA CYS A 77 -9.32 -16.76 -7.04
C CYS A 77 -10.06 -16.28 -5.79
N MET A 78 -11.07 -17.04 -5.35
CA MET A 78 -11.86 -16.76 -4.17
C MET A 78 -11.04 -16.79 -2.89
N ALA A 79 -10.31 -17.88 -2.66
CA ALA A 79 -9.45 -18.01 -1.49
C ALA A 79 -8.34 -16.94 -1.47
N SER A 80 -7.73 -16.63 -2.63
CA SER A 80 -6.70 -15.60 -2.77
C SER A 80 -7.22 -14.21 -2.35
N ARG A 81 -8.38 -13.80 -2.89
CA ARG A 81 -9.02 -12.52 -2.54
C ARG A 81 -9.43 -12.47 -1.06
N ALA A 82 -9.98 -13.58 -0.55
CA ALA A 82 -10.37 -13.69 0.84
C ALA A 82 -9.16 -13.54 1.79
N MET A 83 -8.02 -14.17 1.49
CA MET A 83 -6.78 -14.01 2.26
C MET A 83 -6.26 -12.57 2.21
N LEU A 84 -6.26 -11.97 1.02
CA LEU A 84 -5.82 -10.58 0.81
C LEU A 84 -6.66 -9.57 1.60
N PHE A 85 -8.00 -9.69 1.59
CA PHE A 85 -8.89 -8.77 2.28
C PHE A 85 -8.95 -8.99 3.80
N SER A 86 -8.76 -10.23 4.26
CA SER A 86 -8.82 -10.56 5.68
C SER A 86 -7.48 -10.45 6.41
N GLY A 87 -6.37 -10.49 5.68
CA GLY A 87 -5.02 -10.67 6.24
C GLY A 87 -4.83 -12.04 6.91
N GLN A 88 -5.70 -13.01 6.64
CA GLN A 88 -5.59 -14.38 7.17
C GLN A 88 -4.89 -15.29 6.16
N ASN A 89 -4.28 -16.35 6.68
CA ASN A 89 -3.74 -17.42 5.85
C ASN A 89 -4.84 -18.40 5.41
N LEU A 90 -4.53 -19.26 4.43
CA LEU A 90 -5.45 -20.24 3.85
C LEU A 90 -6.16 -21.12 4.91
N PHE A 91 -5.49 -21.46 6.01
CA PHE A 91 -6.05 -22.31 7.06
C PHE A 91 -6.94 -21.55 8.04
N LYS A 92 -7.04 -20.22 7.91
CA LYS A 92 -7.83 -19.34 8.77
C LYS A 92 -8.84 -18.49 8.01
N VAL A 93 -8.83 -18.56 6.69
CA VAL A 93 -9.78 -17.85 5.83
C VAL A 93 -11.02 -18.74 5.65
N TYR A 94 -12.11 -18.34 6.30
CA TYR A 94 -13.40 -19.03 6.22
C TYR A 94 -14.37 -18.17 5.41
N ASP A 95 -15.35 -18.81 4.78
CA ASP A 95 -16.41 -18.18 3.97
C ASP A 95 -17.04 -16.96 4.64
N ARG A 96 -17.15 -16.99 5.97
CA ARG A 96 -17.57 -15.86 6.81
C ARG A 96 -16.54 -15.59 7.90
N LEU A 97 -15.84 -14.47 7.80
CA LEU A 97 -14.88 -14.02 8.81
C LEU A 97 -15.45 -12.80 9.55
N LYS A 98 -15.62 -12.91 10.88
CA LYS A 98 -16.18 -11.84 11.74
C LYS A 98 -17.51 -11.25 11.23
N GLY A 99 -18.36 -12.10 10.63
CA GLY A 99 -19.65 -11.68 10.10
C GLY A 99 -19.62 -11.11 8.68
N VAL A 100 -18.43 -10.91 8.09
CA VAL A 100 -18.27 -10.47 6.69
C VAL A 100 -18.05 -11.69 5.81
N GLN A 101 -18.78 -11.76 4.69
CA GLN A 101 -18.58 -12.81 3.70
C GLN A 101 -17.28 -12.54 2.93
N THR A 102 -16.38 -13.50 2.91
CA THR A 102 -15.06 -13.39 2.27
C THR A 102 -14.98 -14.22 0.98
N MET A 103 -15.83 -15.23 0.84
CA MET A 103 -15.97 -16.06 -0.35
C MET A 103 -17.38 -15.90 -0.94
N THR A 104 -17.51 -15.03 -1.95
CA THR A 104 -18.68 -14.83 -2.83
C THR A 104 -18.34 -15.04 -4.28
#